data_AF-A0A369Z351-F1
#
_entry.id   AF-A0A369Z351-F1
#
_cell.length_a   1.000
_cell.length_b   1.000
_cell.length_c   1.000
_cell.angle_alpha   90.00
_cell.angle_beta   90.00
_cell.angle_gamma   90.00
#
_symmetry.space_group_name_H-M   'P 1'
#
loop_
_entity.id
_entity.type
_entity.pdbx_description
1 polymer ?
#
loop_
_entity_poly.entity_id
_entity_poly.type
_entity_poly.pdbx_seq_one_letter_code
_entity_poly.pdbx_strand_id
1 'polypeptide(L)' 'MKKVVADKIALVMARDILRTSSHYQRNIDETTARDIAEFINSLSEIFQNKLDDGIDSSQIINAYKNQ' A
#
# COMPACT_ATOMS: atom_id res chain seq x y z
N MET A 1 10.75 12.58 7.75
CA MET A 1 9.48 12.36 7.01
C MET A 1 9.76 11.36 5.91
N LYS A 2 9.16 10.18 6.06
CA LYS A 2 9.30 9.00 5.19
C LYS A 2 8.97 9.40 3.74
N LYS A 3 9.72 8.92 2.75
CA LYS A 3 9.56 9.32 1.33
C LYS A 3 8.08 9.16 0.93
N VAL A 4 7.39 10.27 0.65
CA VAL A 4 5.94 10.33 0.32
C VAL A 4 5.53 9.32 -0.77
N VAL A 5 6.48 8.97 -1.64
CA VAL A 5 6.37 7.95 -2.68
C VAL A 5 6.12 6.54 -2.12
N ALA A 6 6.90 6.11 -1.13
CA ALA A 6 6.83 4.76 -0.58
C ALA A 6 5.50 4.53 0.15
N ASP A 7 5.04 5.53 0.90
CA ASP A 7 3.72 5.51 1.56
C ASP A 7 2.59 5.40 0.53
N LYS A 8 2.66 6.14 -0.57
CA LYS A 8 1.66 6.07 -1.64
C LYS A 8 1.63 4.69 -2.31
N ILE A 9 2.77 4.09 -2.57
CA ILE A 9 2.86 2.74 -3.16
C ILE A 9 2.29 1.70 -2.19
N ALA A 10 2.65 1.78 -0.90
CA ALA A 10 2.11 0.88 0.13
C ALA A 10 0.59 0.96 0.23
N LEU A 11 0.02 2.18 0.22
CA LEU A 11 -1.43 2.37 0.26
C LEU A 11 -2.15 1.81 -0.97
N VAL A 12 -1.60 2.00 -2.17
CA VAL A 12 -2.19 1.48 -3.42
C VAL A 12 -2.14 -0.05 -3.44
N MET A 13 -1.01 -0.66 -3.08
CA MET A 13 -0.90 -2.13 -3.02
C MET A 13 -1.80 -2.73 -1.95
N ALA A 14 -1.88 -2.13 -0.76
CA ALA A 14 -2.77 -2.58 0.29
C ALA A 14 -4.24 -2.52 -0.16
N ARG A 15 -4.66 -1.42 -0.78
CA ARG A 15 -6.01 -1.30 -1.36
C ARG A 15 -6.30 -2.42 -2.35
N ASP A 16 -5.37 -2.74 -3.24
CA ASP A 16 -5.60 -3.75 -4.28
C ASP A 16 -5.64 -5.18 -3.73
N ILE A 17 -4.78 -5.51 -2.76
CA ILE A 17 -4.83 -6.79 -2.03
C ILE A 17 -6.18 -6.92 -1.30
N LEU A 18 -6.61 -5.85 -0.62
CA LEU A 18 -7.87 -5.83 0.12
C LEU A 18 -9.09 -5.89 -0.81
N ARG A 19 -9.03 -5.31 -2.02
CA ARG A 19 -10.09 -5.36 -3.05
C ARG A 19 -10.16 -6.68 -3.79
N THR A 20 -9.03 -7.29 -4.13
CA THR A 20 -8.99 -8.55 -4.91
C THR A 20 -9.44 -9.75 -4.08
N SER A 21 -9.35 -9.64 -2.75
CA SER A 21 -9.88 -10.62 -1.80
C SER A 21 -11.40 -10.51 -1.58
N SER A 22 -12.15 -10.09 -2.60
CA SER A 22 -13.59 -9.70 -2.62
C SER A 22 -14.61 -10.80 -2.26
N HIS A 23 -14.25 -11.77 -1.42
CA HIS A 23 -15.21 -12.73 -0.87
C HIS A 23 -15.86 -12.29 0.45
N TYR A 24 -15.38 -11.24 1.12
CA TYR A 24 -15.93 -10.89 2.43
C TYR A 24 -16.09 -9.38 2.58
N GLN A 25 -17.33 -8.95 2.83
CA GLN A 25 -17.58 -7.75 3.64
C GLN A 25 -16.81 -7.97 4.96
N ARG A 26 -15.55 -7.49 5.02
CA ARG A 26 -14.79 -7.53 6.26
C ARG A 26 -15.49 -6.58 7.21
N ASN A 27 -16.07 -7.12 8.28
CA ASN A 27 -16.34 -6.31 9.46
C ASN A 27 -14.98 -5.77 9.91
N ILE A 28 -14.72 -4.50 9.61
CA ILE A 28 -13.49 -3.84 10.06
C ILE A 28 -13.73 -3.47 11.52
N ASP A 29 -13.31 -4.37 12.41
CA ASP A 29 -13.17 -4.07 13.82
C ASP A 29 -11.79 -3.44 14.10
N GLU A 30 -11.60 -2.97 15.33
CA GLU A 30 -10.38 -2.29 15.77
C GLU A 30 -9.13 -3.15 15.56
N THR A 31 -9.21 -4.46 15.82
CA THR A 31 -8.12 -5.42 15.61
C THR A 31 -7.75 -5.49 14.14
N THR A 32 -8.73 -5.68 13.27
CA THR A 32 -8.52 -5.76 11.82
C THR A 32 -7.96 -4.45 11.27
N ALA A 33 -8.44 -3.31 11.77
CA ALA A 33 -7.92 -2.00 11.39
C ALA A 33 -6.45 -1.83 11.79
N ARG A 34 -6.06 -2.31 12.99
CA ARG A 34 -4.68 -2.28 13.46
C ARG A 34 -3.77 -3.17 12.62
N ASP A 35 -4.20 -4.38 12.31
CA ASP A 35 -3.41 -5.32 11.48
C ASP A 35 -3.18 -4.75 10.07
N ILE A 36 -4.20 -4.09 9.49
CA ILE A 36 -4.07 -3.38 8.20
C ILE A 36 -3.07 -2.22 8.33
N ALA A 37 -3.12 -1.46 9.41
CA ALA A 37 -2.20 -0.34 9.62
C ALA A 37 -0.74 -0.81 9.79
N GLU A 38 -0.52 -1.89 10.54
CA GLU A 38 0.80 -2.50 10.71
C GLU A 38 1.32 -3.03 9.37
N PHE A 39 0.47 -3.72 8.60
CA PHE A 39 0.81 -4.21 7.26
C PHE A 39 1.25 -3.08 6.32
N ILE A 40 0.48 -1.99 6.26
CA ILE A 40 0.80 -0.82 5.44
C ILE A 40 2.13 -0.19 5.88
N ASN A 41 2.36 -0.07 7.20
CA ASN A 41 3.61 0.50 7.71
C ASN A 41 4.82 -0.39 7.36
N SER A 42 4.71 -1.72 7.52
CA SER A 42 5.77 -2.65 7.13
C SER A 42 6.08 -2.57 5.63
N LEU A 43 5.06 -2.51 4.78
CA LEU A 43 5.26 -2.32 3.33
C LEU A 43 5.97 -1.00 3.04
N SER A 44 5.54 0.09 3.66
CA SER A 44 6.15 1.40 3.45
C SER A 44 7.62 1.42 3.87
N GLU A 45 7.97 0.80 5.01
CA GLU A 45 9.37 0.71 5.46
C GLU A 45 10.23 -0.13 4.52
N ILE A 46 9.70 -1.26 4.03
CA ILE A 46 10.37 -2.08 3.04
C ILE A 46 10.61 -1.28 1.76
N PHE A 47 9.62 -0.53 1.29
CA PHE A 47 9.75 0.30 0.09
C PHE A 47 10.68 1.48 0.29
N GLN A 48 10.73 2.10 1.47
CA GLN A 48 11.72 3.15 1.74
C GLN A 48 13.15 2.62 1.67
N ASN A 49 13.38 1.40 2.15
CA ASN A 49 14.70 0.78 2.20
C ASN A 49 15.13 0.17 0.86
N LYS A 50 14.17 -0.18 0.00
CA LYS A 50 14.43 -0.88 -1.28
C LYS A 50 14.19 -0.02 -2.53
N LEU A 51 13.37 1.03 -2.44
CA LEU A 51 13.17 1.95 -3.57
C LEU A 51 14.34 2.93 -3.61
N ASP A 52 15.23 2.68 -4.56
CA ASP A 52 16.26 3.64 -4.94
C ASP A 52 15.59 4.92 -5.46
N ASP A 53 16.22 6.08 -5.27
CA ASP A 53 15.63 7.40 -5.61
C ASP A 53 15.30 7.58 -7.11
N GLY A 54 15.71 6.62 -7.96
CA GLY A 54 15.41 6.58 -9.38
C GLY A 54 14.10 5.88 -9.77
N ILE A 55 13.34 5.30 -8.84
CA ILE A 55 12.06 4.65 -9.20
C ILE A 55 10.96 5.72 -9.32
N ASP A 56 10.55 5.97 -10.56
CA ASP A 56 9.46 6.89 -10.87
C ASP A 56 8.11 6.31 -10.39
N SER A 57 7.73 6.74 -9.20
CA SER A 57 6.45 6.43 -8.55
C SER A 57 5.22 6.70 -9.43
N SER A 58 5.34 7.62 -10.39
CA SER A 58 4.25 7.94 -11.30
C SER A 58 3.94 6.78 -12.23
N GLN A 59 4.93 5.97 -12.63
CA GLN A 59 4.71 4.80 -13.48
C GLN A 59 3.97 3.69 -12.74
N ILE A 60 4.29 3.47 -11.46
CA ILE A 60 3.60 2.50 -10.61
C ILE A 60 2.15 2.97 -10.40
N ILE A 61 1.95 4.21 -9.98
CA ILE A 61 0.61 4.75 -9.70
C ILE A 61 -0.25 4.82 -10.97
N ASN A 62 0.32 5.21 -12.11
CA ASN A 62 -0.41 5.33 -13.38
C ASN A 62 -0.78 3.96 -13.98
N ALA A 63 0.01 2.91 -13.75
CA ALA A 63 -0.38 1.55 -14.11
C ALA A 63 -1.70 1.13 -13.44
N TYR A 64 -2.00 1.65 -12.25
CA TYR A 64 -3.24 1.39 -11.51
C TYR A 64 -4.39 2.38 -11.77
N LYS A 65 -4.18 3.43 -12.58
CA LYS A 65 -5.27 4.38 -12.97
C LYS A 65 -6.04 3.94 -14.20
N ASN A 66 -5.45 3.09 -15.03
CA ASN A 66 -6.03 2.62 -16.29
C ASN A 66 -6.67 1.22 -16.19
N GLN A 67 -6.86 0.71 -14.96
CA GLN A 67 -7.70 -0.46 -14.65
C GLN A 67 -9.01 0.00 -14.03
#